data_AF-A0A1R3RSS0-F1
#
_entry.id   AF-A0A1R3RSS0-F1
#
_cell.length_a   1.000
_cell.length_b   1.000
_cell.length_c   1.000
_cell.angle_alpha   90.00
_cell.angle_beta   90.00
_cell.angle_gamma   90.00
#
_symmetry.space_group_name_H-M   'P 1'
#
loop_
_entity.id
_entity.type
_entity.pdbx_description
1 polymer ?
#
loop_
_entity_poly.entity_id
_entity_poly.type
_entity_poly.pdbx_seq_one_letter_code
_entity_poly.pdbx_strand_id
1 'polypeptide(L)'
;MAAHQVLAICNCATTSENLKKRVSVSYSTPAQNGTVTPQGALAASIMLDGLRTLDGKQVYVWYQPGSSFSDAETEYNSDSEQWELSITALGGEWVARFLELREADNLDSLQNVTYNTLKEWMELGWKRYADSLQTQWPDLTDFRAAGGKIIHYHGESDASIPTGSSVHYHESVRKTMYPELSYNESTEALSDWYRLFLVPGAAHCELNPYEANGPFPQTNIGFMIDWVENGVIPITLNATHLAGDNVGDNAQLCAFPLRPLWKNNGTTMDCVYDQASIDTWQYDFDAWSVPLY
;
A
#
# COMPACT_ATOMS: atom_id res chain seq x y z
N MET A 1 13.45 -8.65 -63.25
CA MET A 1 12.34 -7.76 -62.84
C MET A 1 12.72 -7.20 -61.47
N ALA A 2 13.69 -6.29 -61.40
CA ALA A 2 13.55 -4.84 -61.60
C ALA A 2 12.66 -4.20 -60.51
N ALA A 3 13.33 -3.78 -59.44
CA ALA A 3 12.84 -2.83 -58.46
C ALA A 3 12.48 -1.50 -59.13
N HIS A 4 11.45 -0.82 -58.64
CA HIS A 4 11.19 0.59 -58.92
C HIS A 4 11.07 1.31 -57.58
N GLN A 5 12.08 2.14 -57.30
CA GLN A 5 12.04 3.20 -56.31
C GLN A 5 11.05 4.28 -56.79
N VAL A 6 10.11 4.68 -55.93
CA VAL A 6 9.44 5.97 -56.07
C VAL A 6 10.11 6.90 -55.07
N LEU A 7 10.85 7.86 -55.62
CA LEU A 7 11.53 8.94 -54.93
C LEU A 7 10.50 10.02 -54.59
N ALA A 8 10.00 10.04 -53.35
CA ALA A 8 9.22 11.17 -52.84
C ALA A 8 10.17 12.17 -52.19
N ILE A 9 10.45 13.27 -52.91
CA ILE A 9 11.17 14.43 -52.40
C ILE A 9 10.19 15.20 -51.52
N CYS A 10 10.35 15.12 -50.20
CA CYS A 10 9.65 16.01 -49.27
C CYS A 10 10.61 17.13 -48.86
N ASN A 11 10.34 18.34 -49.36
CA ASN A 11 11.05 19.56 -49.00
C ASN A 11 10.96 19.79 -47.49
N CYS A 12 12.11 19.89 -46.81
CA CYS A 12 12.20 20.47 -45.47
C CYS A 12 11.87 21.97 -45.54
N ALA A 13 10.61 22.32 -45.31
CA ALA A 13 10.25 23.64 -44.84
C ALA A 13 10.39 23.64 -43.32
N THR A 14 11.48 24.20 -42.81
CA THR A 14 11.65 24.47 -41.38
C THR A 14 10.71 25.61 -40.98
N THR A 15 9.52 25.28 -40.47
CA THR A 15 8.74 26.20 -39.65
C THR A 15 9.36 26.23 -38.26
N SER A 16 10.13 27.28 -37.95
CA SER A 16 10.49 27.55 -36.57
C SER A 16 9.25 28.09 -35.86
N GLU A 17 8.40 27.20 -35.37
CA GLU A 17 7.51 27.58 -34.28
C GLU A 17 8.39 27.79 -33.04
N ASN A 18 8.47 29.04 -32.60
CA ASN A 18 9.04 29.36 -31.30
C ASN A 18 8.19 28.64 -30.25
N LEU A 19 8.67 27.50 -29.76
CA LEU A 19 8.19 26.88 -28.54
C LEU A 19 8.31 27.95 -27.45
N LYS A 20 7.18 28.58 -27.11
CA LYS A 20 7.09 29.43 -25.93
C LYS A 20 7.54 28.57 -24.76
N LYS A 21 8.63 28.98 -24.13
CA LYS A 21 9.14 28.48 -22.86
C LYS A 21 7.93 28.19 -21.97
N ARG A 22 7.60 26.91 -21.71
CA ARG A 22 6.66 26.55 -20.65
C ARG A 22 7.35 26.96 -19.36
N VAL A 23 7.10 28.20 -18.94
CA VAL A 23 7.46 28.66 -17.61
C VAL A 23 6.65 27.77 -16.68
N SER A 24 7.32 26.97 -15.85
CA SER A 24 6.67 26.35 -14.70
C SER A 24 6.18 27.51 -13.83
N VAL A 25 4.90 27.83 -13.95
CA VAL A 25 4.27 28.77 -13.03
C VAL A 25 4.10 27.99 -11.73
N SER A 26 5.03 28.16 -10.80
CA SER A 26 4.80 27.71 -9.43
C SER A 26 3.82 28.70 -8.82
N TYR A 27 2.57 28.29 -8.66
CA TYR A 27 1.63 29.05 -7.84
C TYR A 27 2.04 28.89 -6.37
N SER A 28 2.28 29.99 -5.68
CA SER A 28 2.50 29.97 -4.24
C SER A 28 1.16 29.66 -3.55
N THR A 29 1.07 28.55 -2.83
CA THR A 29 -0.10 28.24 -1.99
C THR A 29 -0.10 29.15 -0.75
N PRO A 30 -1.28 29.46 -0.18
CA PRO A 30 -1.36 30.21 1.07
C PRO A 30 -0.62 29.51 2.22
N ALA A 31 -0.01 30.29 3.11
CA ALA A 31 0.64 29.75 4.30
C ALA A 31 -0.37 29.00 5.17
N GLN A 32 -0.09 27.74 5.46
CA GLN A 32 -0.90 26.90 6.34
C GLN A 32 -0.49 27.13 7.80
N ASN A 33 -1.46 27.34 8.72
CA ASN A 33 -1.20 27.49 10.15
C ASN A 33 -1.82 26.34 10.95
N GLY A 34 -1.07 25.81 11.93
CA GLY A 34 -1.23 24.46 12.50
C GLY A 34 -2.24 24.32 13.63
N THR A 35 -3.47 24.82 13.49
CA THR A 35 -4.56 24.47 14.44
C THR A 35 -5.52 23.47 13.81
N VAL A 36 -5.60 22.27 14.37
CA VAL A 36 -6.58 21.26 13.96
C VAL A 36 -7.96 21.68 14.46
N THR A 37 -8.91 21.86 13.54
CA THR A 37 -10.30 22.20 13.88
C THR A 37 -11.05 20.96 14.38
N PRO A 38 -12.17 21.12 15.11
CA PRO A 38 -13.04 20.00 15.46
C PRO A 38 -13.50 19.19 14.24
N GLN A 39 -13.73 19.85 13.11
CA GLN A 39 -14.11 19.20 11.85
C GLN A 39 -12.94 18.41 11.26
N GLY A 40 -11.72 18.95 11.30
CA GLY A 40 -10.52 18.23 10.86
C GLY A 40 -10.23 17.00 11.72
N ALA A 41 -10.39 17.12 13.04
CA ALA A 41 -10.27 15.98 13.95
C ALA A 41 -11.33 14.91 13.70
N LEU A 42 -12.57 15.31 13.42
CA LEU A 42 -13.65 14.38 13.05
C LEU A 42 -13.36 13.68 11.71
N ALA A 43 -12.88 14.40 10.70
CA ALA A 43 -12.51 13.81 9.42
C ALA A 43 -11.40 12.77 9.57
N ALA A 44 -10.34 13.09 10.33
CA ALA A 44 -9.26 12.16 10.64
C ALA A 44 -9.77 10.90 11.37
N SER A 45 -10.67 11.06 12.34
CA SER A 45 -11.28 9.92 13.05
C SER A 45 -12.05 9.01 12.09
N ILE A 46 -12.87 9.58 11.21
CA ILE A 46 -13.65 8.81 10.22
C ILE A 46 -12.72 8.06 9.26
N MET A 47 -11.63 8.69 8.83
CA MET A 47 -10.64 8.04 7.97
C MET A 47 -10.00 6.85 8.68
N LEU A 48 -9.53 7.04 9.91
CA LEU A 48 -8.88 5.97 10.69
C LEU A 48 -9.80 4.77 10.98
N ASP A 49 -11.13 4.96 11.01
CA ASP A 49 -12.10 3.86 11.13
C ASP A 49 -12.20 2.98 9.87
N GLY A 50 -11.62 3.41 8.76
CA GLY A 50 -11.71 2.77 7.45
C GLY A 50 -13.06 2.97 6.76
N LEU A 51 -13.17 2.43 5.54
CA LEU A 51 -14.42 2.49 4.80
C LEU A 51 -15.46 1.59 5.48
N ARG A 52 -16.57 2.19 5.92
CA ARG A 52 -17.71 1.49 6.52
C ARG A 52 -19.00 1.81 5.77
N THR A 53 -19.90 0.84 5.67
CA THR A 53 -21.26 1.08 5.16
C THR A 53 -22.04 1.98 6.12
N LEU A 54 -23.18 2.50 5.66
CA LEU A 54 -24.04 3.37 6.49
C LEU A 54 -24.60 2.69 7.74
N ASP A 55 -24.69 1.35 7.77
CA ASP A 55 -25.06 0.54 8.94
C ASP A 55 -23.86 0.11 9.80
N GLY A 56 -22.65 0.61 9.50
CA GLY A 56 -21.46 0.47 10.35
C GLY A 56 -20.55 -0.71 10.04
N LYS A 57 -20.86 -1.53 9.03
CA LYS A 57 -20.07 -2.71 8.65
C LYS A 57 -18.78 -2.31 7.96
N GLN A 58 -17.68 -3.00 8.27
CA GLN A 58 -16.36 -2.73 7.68
C GLN A 58 -16.30 -3.25 6.24
N VAL A 59 -15.99 -2.34 5.33
CA VAL A 59 -15.74 -2.63 3.91
C VAL A 59 -14.25 -2.80 3.64
N TYR A 60 -13.45 -1.82 4.07
CA TYR A 60 -12.00 -1.81 3.90
C TYR A 60 -11.30 -1.05 5.02
N VAL A 61 -10.02 -1.33 5.25
CA VAL A 61 -9.23 -0.67 6.31
C VAL A 61 -8.55 0.59 5.79
N TRP A 62 -8.22 1.48 6.72
CA TRP A 62 -7.37 2.64 6.44
C TRP A 62 -5.91 2.36 6.80
N TYR A 63 -5.03 3.29 6.43
CA TYR A 63 -3.63 3.32 6.84
C TYR A 63 -3.49 3.29 8.37
N GLN A 64 -2.39 2.73 8.87
CA GLN A 64 -2.15 2.68 10.31
C GLN A 64 -1.89 4.08 10.88
N PRO A 65 -2.23 4.32 12.17
CA PRO A 65 -1.77 5.50 12.88
C PRO A 65 -0.24 5.63 12.80
N GLY A 66 0.23 6.73 12.19
CA GLY A 66 1.66 6.92 11.84
C GLY A 66 1.85 7.20 10.35
N SER A 67 0.89 6.81 9.52
CA SER A 67 0.81 7.19 8.10
C SER A 67 0.27 8.62 7.95
N SER A 68 0.65 9.30 6.87
CA SER A 68 0.05 10.59 6.53
C SER A 68 -1.38 10.43 6.01
N PHE A 69 -2.11 11.54 5.93
CA PHE A 69 -3.44 11.60 5.31
C PHE A 69 -3.36 12.08 3.85
N SER A 70 -2.41 11.55 3.06
CA SER A 70 -2.19 11.96 1.67
C SER A 70 -3.45 11.83 0.81
N ASP A 71 -4.26 10.80 1.05
CA ASP A 71 -5.54 10.61 0.36
C ASP A 71 -6.63 11.63 0.72
N ALA A 72 -6.40 12.45 1.75
CA ALA A 72 -7.26 13.56 2.14
C ALA A 72 -6.75 14.91 1.62
N GLU A 73 -5.65 14.93 0.86
CA GLU A 73 -5.09 16.18 0.35
C GLU A 73 -6.05 16.86 -0.63
N THR A 74 -6.29 18.14 -0.36
CA THR A 74 -7.02 19.04 -1.25
C THR A 74 -6.08 19.66 -2.27
N GLU A 75 -6.62 20.10 -3.41
CA GLU A 75 -5.85 20.85 -4.41
C GLU A 75 -6.20 22.34 -4.32
N TYR A 76 -5.18 23.21 -4.39
CA TYR A 76 -5.41 24.65 -4.36
C TYR A 76 -5.77 25.17 -5.75
N ASN A 77 -6.98 25.71 -5.89
CA ASN A 77 -7.45 26.33 -7.10
C ASN A 77 -7.11 27.83 -7.09
N SER A 78 -6.21 28.25 -7.99
CA SER A 78 -5.75 29.65 -8.05
C SER A 78 -6.81 30.62 -8.59
N ASP A 79 -7.80 30.13 -9.32
CA ASP A 79 -8.86 30.96 -9.91
C ASP A 79 -9.95 31.28 -8.89
N SER A 80 -10.28 30.32 -8.02
CA SER A 80 -11.23 30.50 -6.91
C SER A 80 -10.55 30.98 -5.61
N GLU A 81 -9.23 30.89 -5.55
CA GLU A 81 -8.42 31.12 -4.34
C GLU A 81 -8.83 30.23 -3.15
N GLN A 82 -9.31 29.01 -3.43
CA GLN A 82 -9.77 28.05 -2.42
C GLN A 82 -9.05 26.71 -2.52
N TRP A 83 -9.00 25.99 -1.39
CA TRP A 83 -8.69 24.56 -1.39
C TRP A 83 -9.95 23.78 -1.76
N GLU A 84 -9.84 22.98 -2.81
CA GLU A 84 -10.95 22.20 -3.37
C GLU A 84 -10.67 20.71 -3.26
N LEU A 85 -11.74 19.91 -3.35
CA LEU A 85 -11.63 18.45 -3.39
C LEU A 85 -10.75 18.04 -4.58
N SER A 86 -9.74 17.21 -4.32
CA SER A 86 -8.98 16.54 -5.36
C SER A 86 -9.45 15.09 -5.47
N ILE A 87 -9.75 14.64 -6.69
CA ILE A 87 -10.03 13.22 -6.98
C ILE A 87 -8.78 12.64 -7.60
N THR A 88 -8.08 11.76 -6.88
CA THR A 88 -6.86 11.13 -7.40
C THR A 88 -7.17 10.33 -8.66
N ALA A 89 -6.27 10.41 -9.65
CA ALA A 89 -6.44 9.65 -10.89
C ALA A 89 -6.48 8.13 -10.62
N LEU A 90 -5.73 7.63 -9.62
CA LEU A 90 -5.76 6.22 -9.23
C LEU A 90 -7.17 5.72 -8.92
N GLY A 91 -7.96 6.49 -8.17
CA GLY A 91 -9.33 6.13 -7.80
C GLY A 91 -10.34 6.45 -8.90
N GLY A 92 -10.33 7.68 -9.41
CA GLY A 92 -11.38 8.12 -10.32
C GLY A 92 -11.20 7.63 -11.77
N GLU A 93 -9.98 7.45 -12.27
CA GLU A 93 -9.74 6.78 -13.57
C GLU A 93 -10.17 5.32 -13.49
N TRP A 94 -9.85 4.64 -12.37
CA TRP A 94 -10.31 3.26 -12.12
C TRP A 94 -11.83 3.13 -12.26
N VAL A 95 -12.57 4.00 -11.57
CA VAL A 95 -14.03 3.99 -11.65
C VAL A 95 -14.51 4.33 -13.07
N ALA A 96 -14.05 5.44 -13.65
CA ALA A 96 -14.56 5.92 -14.93
C ALA A 96 -14.25 4.95 -16.09
N ARG A 97 -13.00 4.46 -16.18
CA ARG A 97 -12.55 3.62 -17.31
C ARG A 97 -12.84 2.15 -17.09
N PHE A 98 -12.59 1.60 -15.91
CA PHE A 98 -12.65 0.16 -15.68
C PHE A 98 -14.00 -0.29 -15.11
N LEU A 99 -14.71 0.56 -14.36
CA LEU A 99 -16.03 0.22 -13.84
C LEU A 99 -17.17 0.75 -14.73
N GLU A 100 -17.12 2.01 -15.14
CA GLU A 100 -18.14 2.64 -15.99
C GLU A 100 -17.90 2.44 -17.50
N LEU A 101 -16.69 2.00 -17.89
CA LEU A 101 -16.30 1.77 -19.29
C LEU A 101 -16.42 3.03 -20.17
N ARG A 102 -16.09 4.19 -19.60
CA ARG A 102 -16.07 5.49 -20.30
C ARG A 102 -14.65 5.84 -20.71
N GLU A 103 -14.51 6.49 -21.87
CA GLU A 103 -13.28 7.17 -22.27
C GLU A 103 -13.16 8.50 -21.51
N ALA A 104 -12.74 8.44 -20.25
CA ALA A 104 -12.53 9.60 -19.39
C ALA A 104 -11.25 9.42 -18.57
N ASP A 105 -10.51 10.49 -18.31
CA ASP A 105 -9.25 10.43 -17.55
C ASP A 105 -9.48 10.41 -16.04
N ASN A 106 -10.67 10.82 -15.56
CA ASN A 106 -11.03 10.82 -14.16
C ASN A 106 -12.56 10.91 -13.97
N LEU A 107 -13.04 10.82 -12.73
CA LEU A 107 -14.40 11.22 -12.38
C LEU A 107 -14.53 12.76 -12.36
N ASP A 108 -15.63 13.27 -12.88
CA ASP A 108 -15.89 14.72 -12.92
C ASP A 108 -16.28 15.29 -11.54
N SER A 109 -16.86 14.46 -10.66
CA SER A 109 -17.34 14.85 -9.34
C SER A 109 -17.61 13.64 -8.45
N LEU A 110 -17.53 13.82 -7.13
CA LEU A 110 -18.04 12.88 -6.12
C LEU A 110 -19.44 13.24 -5.63
N GLN A 111 -20.17 14.13 -6.31
CA GLN A 111 -21.53 14.48 -5.93
C GLN A 111 -22.43 13.24 -5.91
N ASN A 112 -23.12 13.02 -4.79
CA ASN A 112 -23.96 11.85 -4.52
C ASN A 112 -23.22 10.50 -4.38
N VAL A 113 -21.88 10.51 -4.32
CA VAL A 113 -21.11 9.31 -3.94
C VAL A 113 -21.28 9.11 -2.43
N THR A 114 -21.75 7.92 -2.06
CA THR A 114 -21.94 7.49 -0.67
C THR A 114 -20.98 6.36 -0.33
N TYR A 115 -20.88 6.00 0.95
CA TYR A 115 -20.13 4.81 1.35
C TYR A 115 -20.65 3.52 0.69
N ASN A 116 -21.97 3.43 0.44
CA ASN A 116 -22.55 2.30 -0.28
C ASN A 116 -22.13 2.31 -1.76
N THR A 117 -22.06 3.49 -2.39
CA THR A 117 -21.55 3.63 -3.77
C THR A 117 -20.11 3.14 -3.87
N LEU A 118 -19.25 3.52 -2.90
CA LEU A 118 -17.85 3.05 -2.86
C LEU A 118 -17.78 1.52 -2.72
N LYS A 119 -18.57 0.93 -1.80
CA LYS A 119 -18.66 -0.53 -1.66
C LYS A 119 -19.13 -1.19 -2.96
N GLU A 120 -20.16 -0.65 -3.62
CA GLU A 120 -20.69 -1.19 -4.88
C GLU A 120 -19.64 -1.15 -6.00
N TRP A 121 -18.83 -0.09 -6.08
CA TRP A 121 -17.70 -0.01 -7.01
C TRP A 121 -16.63 -1.06 -6.70
N MET A 122 -16.27 -1.24 -5.42
CA MET A 122 -15.34 -2.31 -5.02
C MET A 122 -15.90 -3.70 -5.37
N GLU A 123 -17.18 -3.95 -5.11
CA GLU A 123 -17.83 -5.22 -5.44
C GLU A 123 -17.87 -5.49 -6.94
N LEU A 124 -18.18 -4.45 -7.75
CA LEU A 124 -18.19 -4.53 -9.20
C LEU A 124 -16.79 -4.81 -9.75
N GLY A 125 -15.78 -4.08 -9.28
CA GLY A 125 -14.39 -4.26 -9.68
C GLY A 125 -13.86 -5.64 -9.32
N TRP A 126 -14.17 -6.12 -8.11
CA TRP A 126 -13.82 -7.47 -7.69
C TRP A 126 -14.44 -8.52 -8.61
N LYS A 127 -15.76 -8.50 -8.83
CA LYS A 127 -16.43 -9.50 -9.67
C LYS A 127 -15.98 -9.46 -11.13
N ARG A 128 -15.74 -8.26 -11.67
CA ARG A 128 -15.38 -8.08 -13.08
C ARG A 128 -13.96 -8.52 -13.39
N TYR A 129 -13.04 -8.32 -12.45
CA TYR A 129 -11.60 -8.52 -12.68
C TYR A 129 -10.98 -9.54 -11.74
N ALA A 130 -11.79 -10.44 -11.16
CA ALA A 130 -11.37 -11.44 -10.18
C ALA A 130 -10.21 -12.32 -10.67
N ASP A 131 -10.19 -12.65 -11.96
CA ASP A 131 -9.22 -13.55 -12.58
C ASP A 131 -8.07 -12.82 -13.29
N SER A 132 -8.13 -11.48 -13.39
CA SER A 132 -7.18 -10.71 -14.19
C SER A 132 -6.42 -9.64 -13.40
N LEU A 133 -7.10 -8.89 -12.52
CA LEU A 133 -6.48 -7.77 -11.77
C LEU A 133 -6.52 -7.97 -10.25
N GLN A 134 -7.38 -8.85 -9.75
CA GLN A 134 -7.44 -9.13 -8.32
C GLN A 134 -6.41 -10.19 -7.95
N THR A 135 -5.46 -9.83 -7.07
CA THR A 135 -4.32 -10.69 -6.68
C THR A 135 -4.42 -11.15 -5.23
N GLN A 136 -5.62 -11.58 -4.82
CA GLN A 136 -5.96 -11.91 -3.44
C GLN A 136 -6.26 -13.41 -3.21
N TRP A 137 -5.92 -14.28 -4.16
CA TRP A 137 -6.21 -15.71 -4.05
C TRP A 137 -5.30 -16.37 -2.98
N PRO A 138 -5.85 -16.87 -1.85
CA PRO A 138 -5.03 -17.27 -0.70
C PRO A 138 -4.52 -18.72 -0.76
N ASP A 139 -5.07 -19.55 -1.66
CA ASP A 139 -4.58 -20.92 -1.84
C ASP A 139 -3.35 -20.90 -2.76
N LEU A 140 -2.19 -21.05 -2.13
CA LEU A 140 -0.88 -21.09 -2.79
C LEU A 140 -0.31 -22.51 -2.84
N THR A 141 -1.17 -23.55 -2.86
CA THR A 141 -0.77 -24.96 -2.84
C THR A 141 0.24 -25.30 -3.92
N ASP A 142 -0.01 -24.90 -5.17
CA ASP A 142 0.89 -25.21 -6.28
C ASP A 142 2.24 -24.51 -6.14
N PHE A 143 2.24 -23.25 -5.68
CA PHE A 143 3.47 -22.49 -5.43
C PHE A 143 4.32 -23.14 -4.33
N ARG A 144 3.68 -23.52 -3.22
CA ARG A 144 4.34 -24.23 -2.11
C ARG A 144 4.86 -25.60 -2.55
N ALA A 145 4.07 -26.37 -3.30
CA ALA A 145 4.44 -27.70 -3.80
C ALA A 145 5.64 -27.64 -4.77
N ALA A 146 5.77 -26.54 -5.52
CA ALA A 146 6.93 -26.27 -6.37
C ALA A 146 8.19 -25.86 -5.58
N GLY A 147 8.11 -25.74 -4.24
CA GLY A 147 9.21 -25.32 -3.38
C GLY A 147 9.38 -23.81 -3.26
N GLY A 148 8.39 -23.02 -3.69
CA GLY A 148 8.46 -21.56 -3.67
C GLY A 148 8.62 -20.97 -2.27
N LYS A 149 9.31 -19.83 -2.19
CA LYS A 149 9.56 -19.06 -0.96
C LYS A 149 9.13 -17.60 -1.15
N ILE A 150 8.55 -16.99 -0.12
CA ILE A 150 8.06 -15.60 -0.14
C ILE A 150 8.63 -14.85 1.06
N ILE A 151 9.32 -13.74 0.76
CA ILE A 151 9.60 -12.66 1.70
C ILE A 151 8.67 -11.52 1.30
N HIS A 152 7.70 -11.23 2.15
CA HIS A 152 6.78 -10.10 2.02
C HIS A 152 7.16 -9.09 3.09
N TYR A 153 7.27 -7.82 2.72
CA TYR A 153 7.46 -6.74 3.68
C TYR A 153 6.56 -5.55 3.34
N HIS A 154 6.19 -4.79 4.35
CA HIS A 154 5.32 -3.63 4.19
C HIS A 154 5.65 -2.59 5.27
N GLY A 155 5.80 -1.32 4.88
CA GLY A 155 5.93 -0.21 5.81
C GLY A 155 4.69 -0.03 6.67
N GLU A 156 4.86 0.19 7.96
CA GLU A 156 3.73 0.42 8.88
C GLU A 156 3.13 1.82 8.76
N SER A 157 3.90 2.78 8.22
CA SER A 157 3.44 4.15 7.96
C SER A 157 3.16 4.40 6.47
N ASP A 158 2.80 3.34 5.73
CA ASP A 158 2.45 3.40 4.32
C ASP A 158 1.12 4.13 4.13
N ALA A 159 1.18 5.32 3.51
CA ALA A 159 0.04 6.19 3.25
C ALA A 159 -0.58 6.00 1.85
N SER A 160 -0.23 4.90 1.16
CA SER A 160 -0.77 4.56 -0.17
C SER A 160 -1.44 3.19 -0.20
N ILE A 161 -0.92 2.20 0.54
CA ILE A 161 -1.55 0.89 0.68
C ILE A 161 -1.66 0.60 2.18
N PRO A 162 -2.84 0.28 2.72
CA PRO A 162 -2.96 -0.03 4.13
C PRO A 162 -2.15 -1.27 4.51
N THR A 163 -1.18 -1.14 5.40
CA THR A 163 -0.37 -2.26 5.90
C THR A 163 -1.22 -3.40 6.46
N GLY A 164 -2.39 -3.06 7.04
CA GLY A 164 -3.36 -4.03 7.53
C GLY A 164 -3.86 -5.00 6.45
N SER A 165 -3.90 -4.59 5.19
CA SER A 165 -4.26 -5.47 4.06
C SER A 165 -3.24 -6.58 3.83
N SER A 166 -1.95 -6.29 3.96
CA SER A 166 -0.88 -7.29 3.87
C SER A 166 -0.91 -8.30 5.01
N VAL A 167 -1.24 -7.85 6.22
CA VAL A 167 -1.42 -8.75 7.37
C VAL A 167 -2.65 -9.62 7.18
N HIS A 168 -3.76 -9.03 6.74
CA HIS A 168 -4.97 -9.77 6.42
C HIS A 168 -4.72 -10.85 5.37
N TYR A 169 -4.04 -10.52 4.26
CA TYR A 169 -3.73 -11.50 3.22
C TYR A 169 -2.80 -12.62 3.71
N HIS A 170 -1.76 -12.30 4.49
CA HIS A 170 -0.90 -13.31 5.09
C HIS A 170 -1.70 -14.27 5.99
N GLU A 171 -2.61 -13.74 6.81
CA GLU A 171 -3.50 -14.53 7.66
C GLU A 171 -4.54 -15.33 6.87
N SER A 172 -5.04 -14.79 5.76
CA SER A 172 -5.92 -15.47 4.81
C SER A 172 -5.23 -16.70 4.21
N VAL A 173 -3.96 -16.55 3.78
CA VAL A 173 -3.15 -17.68 3.30
C VAL A 173 -2.92 -18.70 4.42
N ARG A 174 -2.58 -18.26 5.65
CA ARG A 174 -2.42 -19.16 6.81
C ARG A 174 -3.66 -20.00 7.06
N LYS A 175 -4.83 -19.35 7.17
CA LYS A 175 -6.11 -20.00 7.46
C LYS A 175 -6.55 -20.92 6.32
N THR A 176 -6.30 -20.55 5.07
CA THR A 176 -6.67 -21.35 3.89
C THR A 176 -5.78 -22.58 3.72
N MET A 177 -4.46 -22.41 3.89
CA MET A 177 -3.48 -23.49 3.68
C MET A 177 -3.41 -24.47 4.85
N TYR A 178 -3.80 -24.04 6.06
CA TYR A 178 -3.69 -24.81 7.30
C TYR A 178 -4.93 -24.70 8.20
N PRO A 179 -6.15 -25.00 7.71
CA PRO A 179 -7.40 -24.76 8.44
C PRO A 179 -7.56 -25.63 9.69
N GLU A 180 -6.92 -26.80 9.73
CA GLU A 180 -7.04 -27.78 10.82
C GLU A 180 -5.98 -27.60 11.93
N LEU A 181 -5.01 -26.70 11.75
CA LEU A 181 -3.92 -26.49 12.70
C LEU A 181 -4.28 -25.38 13.69
N SER A 182 -3.75 -25.45 14.91
CA SER A 182 -3.83 -24.32 15.85
C SER A 182 -3.11 -23.09 15.30
N TYR A 183 -3.33 -21.91 15.89
CA TYR A 183 -2.67 -20.68 15.46
C TYR A 183 -1.15 -20.83 15.42
N ASN A 184 -0.54 -21.34 16.50
CA ASN A 184 0.92 -21.49 16.56
C ASN A 184 1.46 -22.48 15.52
N GLU A 185 0.82 -23.65 15.38
CA GLU A 185 1.24 -24.68 14.41
C GLU A 185 1.07 -24.19 12.96
N SER A 186 -0.02 -23.51 12.66
CA SER A 186 -0.25 -22.95 11.30
C SER A 186 0.68 -21.79 10.99
N THR A 187 1.01 -20.93 11.95
CA THR A 187 2.00 -19.86 11.80
C THR A 187 3.39 -20.45 11.54
N GLU A 188 3.79 -21.48 12.28
CA GLU A 188 5.06 -22.19 12.07
C GLU A 188 5.10 -22.83 10.68
N ALA A 189 4.06 -23.58 10.31
CA ALA A 189 3.97 -24.23 9.00
C ALA A 189 3.93 -23.25 7.82
N LEU A 190 3.35 -22.06 7.98
CA LEU A 190 3.40 -21.00 6.97
C LEU A 190 4.81 -20.40 6.88
N SER A 191 5.43 -20.14 8.03
CA SER A 191 6.76 -19.51 8.12
C SER A 191 7.88 -20.35 7.50
N ASP A 192 7.66 -21.63 7.21
CA ASP A 192 8.61 -22.47 6.46
C ASP A 192 8.79 -22.05 4.99
N TRP A 193 7.86 -21.26 4.44
CA TRP A 193 7.91 -20.84 3.05
C TRP A 193 7.34 -19.45 2.74
N TYR A 194 6.52 -18.87 3.62
CA TYR A 194 6.00 -17.52 3.47
C TYR A 194 6.19 -16.75 4.78
N ARG A 195 6.97 -15.67 4.74
CA ARG A 195 7.22 -14.78 5.87
C ARG A 195 6.85 -13.34 5.54
N LEU A 196 6.09 -12.71 6.44
CA LEU A 196 5.78 -11.28 6.43
C LEU A 196 6.67 -10.54 7.44
N PHE A 197 7.26 -9.42 7.01
CA PHE A 197 8.04 -8.51 7.84
C PHE A 197 7.42 -7.11 7.79
N LEU A 198 6.88 -6.65 8.90
CA LEU A 198 6.42 -5.27 9.00
C LEU A 198 7.61 -4.36 9.30
N VAL A 199 7.65 -3.19 8.67
CA VAL A 199 8.75 -2.22 8.80
C VAL A 199 8.23 -1.02 9.60
N PRO A 200 8.49 -0.95 10.92
CA PRO A 200 8.02 0.15 11.76
C PRO A 200 8.51 1.50 11.23
N GLY A 201 7.58 2.45 11.09
CA GLY A 201 7.90 3.81 10.66
C GLY A 201 8.18 3.99 9.17
N ALA A 202 8.34 2.93 8.38
CA ALA A 202 8.58 3.07 6.94
C ALA A 202 7.30 3.45 6.18
N ALA A 203 7.46 4.27 5.15
CA ALA A 203 6.39 4.74 4.27
C ALA A 203 6.23 3.80 3.06
N HIS A 204 5.56 4.30 2.00
CA HIS A 204 5.27 3.52 0.80
C HIS A 204 6.53 3.17 0.00
N CYS A 205 7.03 1.96 0.20
CA CYS A 205 8.27 1.45 -0.42
C CYS A 205 9.54 2.25 -0.08
N GLU A 206 9.48 3.15 0.90
CA GLU A 206 10.57 4.07 1.20
C GLU A 206 10.63 4.48 2.69
N LEU A 207 11.61 5.31 3.03
CA LEU A 207 11.71 5.93 4.35
C LEU A 207 10.59 6.93 4.56
N ASN A 208 10.07 7.01 5.77
CA ASN A 208 9.22 8.13 6.16
C ASN A 208 10.09 9.35 6.49
N PRO A 209 9.90 10.51 5.83
CA PRO A 209 10.70 11.71 6.09
C PRO A 209 10.50 12.28 7.50
N TYR A 210 9.37 11.98 8.16
CA TYR A 210 9.10 12.39 9.53
C TYR A 210 9.72 11.45 10.58
N GLU A 211 10.17 10.27 10.14
CA GLU A 211 10.84 9.26 10.95
C GLU A 211 12.15 8.83 10.26
N ALA A 212 13.00 9.79 9.91
CA ALA A 212 14.22 9.57 9.12
C ALA A 212 15.21 8.57 9.76
N ASN A 213 15.10 8.34 11.07
CA ASN A 213 15.86 7.32 11.81
C ASN A 213 15.28 5.91 11.67
N GLY A 214 14.20 5.69 10.91
CA GLY A 214 13.63 4.37 10.64
C GLY A 214 14.52 3.55 9.68
N PRO A 215 14.66 2.23 9.88
CA PRO A 215 15.43 1.39 8.98
C PRO A 215 14.56 0.90 7.80
N PHE A 216 15.18 0.59 6.66
CA PHE A 216 14.49 -0.01 5.51
C PHE A 216 15.25 -1.25 4.99
N PRO A 217 14.56 -2.34 4.58
CA PRO A 217 15.22 -3.52 4.02
C PRO A 217 16.00 -3.20 2.74
N GLN A 218 17.25 -3.67 2.63
CA GLN A 218 18.14 -3.38 1.47
C GLN A 218 18.70 -4.64 0.81
N THR A 219 18.73 -5.77 1.52
CA THR A 219 19.47 -6.98 1.11
C THR A 219 18.56 -8.20 0.91
N ASN A 220 17.26 -7.97 0.70
CA ASN A 220 16.23 -9.03 0.64
C ASN A 220 16.53 -10.12 -0.40
N ILE A 221 17.12 -9.76 -1.54
CA ILE A 221 17.51 -10.74 -2.57
C ILE A 221 18.56 -11.71 -2.03
N GLY A 222 19.52 -11.24 -1.22
CA GLY A 222 20.51 -12.11 -0.59
C GLY A 222 19.87 -13.11 0.38
N PHE A 223 18.94 -12.64 1.22
CA PHE A 223 18.16 -13.52 2.10
C PHE A 223 17.32 -14.53 1.32
N MET A 224 16.74 -14.12 0.19
CA MET A 224 15.98 -15.02 -0.67
C MET A 224 16.87 -16.10 -1.30
N ILE A 225 18.05 -15.71 -1.81
CA ILE A 225 19.05 -16.65 -2.35
C ILE A 225 19.46 -17.65 -1.29
N ASP A 226 19.82 -17.20 -0.08
CA ASP A 226 20.23 -18.09 1.00
C ASP A 226 19.10 -19.02 1.46
N TRP A 227 17.86 -18.55 1.47
CA TRP A 227 16.71 -19.39 1.81
C TRP A 227 16.45 -20.46 0.75
N VAL A 228 16.50 -20.08 -0.53
CA VAL A 228 16.20 -20.99 -1.65
C VAL A 228 17.33 -21.99 -1.91
N GLU A 229 18.58 -21.52 -1.93
CA GLU A 229 19.74 -22.33 -2.34
C GLU A 229 20.38 -23.07 -1.16
N ASN A 230 20.40 -22.45 0.02
CA ASN A 230 21.11 -22.98 1.19
C ASN A 230 20.18 -23.44 2.31
N GLY A 231 18.86 -23.26 2.17
CA GLY A 231 17.89 -23.61 3.21
C GLY A 231 17.97 -22.74 4.47
N VAL A 232 18.62 -21.57 4.40
CA VAL A 232 18.78 -20.67 5.54
C VAL A 232 17.54 -19.81 5.70
N ILE A 233 16.70 -20.19 6.66
CA ILE A 233 15.41 -19.52 6.89
C ILE A 233 15.64 -18.15 7.58
N PRO A 234 15.08 -17.05 7.05
CA PRO A 234 15.21 -15.73 7.67
C PRO A 234 14.34 -15.62 8.92
N ILE A 235 14.95 -15.70 10.11
CA ILE A 235 14.27 -15.50 11.40
C ILE A 235 13.91 -14.02 11.59
N THR A 236 14.83 -13.14 11.19
CA THR A 236 14.65 -11.70 11.07
C THR A 236 15.07 -11.26 9.68
N LEU A 237 14.65 -10.07 9.26
CA LEU A 237 15.08 -9.46 8.01
C LEU A 237 16.00 -8.26 8.31
N ASN A 238 17.16 -8.19 7.67
CA ASN A 238 18.06 -7.04 7.83
C ASN A 238 17.42 -5.80 7.20
N ALA A 239 17.47 -4.71 7.95
CA ALA A 239 17.17 -3.37 7.46
C ALA A 239 18.33 -2.43 7.80
N THR A 240 18.49 -1.36 7.01
CA THR A 240 19.57 -0.38 7.18
C THR A 240 18.94 0.97 7.48
N HIS A 241 19.49 1.69 8.45
CA HIS A 241 19.18 3.09 8.66
C HIS A 241 19.79 3.91 7.53
N LEU A 242 18.95 4.49 6.68
CA LEU A 242 19.40 5.18 5.47
C LEU A 242 19.54 6.70 5.65
N ALA A 243 19.05 7.24 6.77
CA ALA A 243 19.15 8.65 7.13
C ALA A 243 19.19 8.84 8.65
N GLY A 244 19.39 10.10 9.06
CA GLY A 244 19.40 10.50 10.47
C GLY A 244 20.67 10.10 11.23
N ASP A 245 20.57 10.05 12.56
CA ASP A 245 21.72 9.92 13.47
C ASP A 245 22.36 8.52 13.43
N ASN A 246 21.57 7.51 13.08
CA ASN A 246 22.01 6.10 13.02
C ASN A 246 22.37 5.66 11.60
N VAL A 247 22.60 6.59 10.67
CA VAL A 247 22.82 6.25 9.25
C VAL A 247 23.95 5.22 9.08
N GLY A 248 23.67 4.16 8.32
CA GLY A 248 24.57 3.04 8.09
C GLY A 248 24.45 1.90 9.10
N ASP A 249 23.81 2.13 10.25
CA ASP A 249 23.58 1.07 11.23
C ASP A 249 22.57 0.05 10.69
N ASN A 250 22.69 -1.19 11.17
CA ASN A 250 21.78 -2.27 10.85
C ASN A 250 20.72 -2.44 11.95
N ALA A 251 19.47 -2.60 11.52
CA ALA A 251 18.36 -3.05 12.35
C ALA A 251 17.87 -4.43 11.89
N GLN A 252 17.16 -5.10 12.79
CA GLN A 252 16.53 -6.39 12.55
C GLN A 252 15.02 -6.21 12.59
N LEU A 253 14.34 -6.68 11.54
CA LEU A 253 12.88 -6.70 11.49
C LEU A 253 12.37 -8.07 11.91
N CYS A 254 11.38 -8.07 12.81
CA CYS A 254 10.74 -9.29 13.27
C CYS A 254 9.81 -9.85 12.21
N ALA A 255 9.83 -11.18 12.02
CA ALA A 255 8.81 -11.86 11.24
C ALA A 255 7.47 -11.81 12.00
N PHE A 256 6.42 -11.32 11.34
CA PHE A 256 5.05 -11.37 11.86
C PHE A 256 4.67 -12.83 12.19
N PRO A 257 4.03 -13.13 13.33
CA PRO A 257 3.35 -12.21 14.25
C PRO A 257 4.24 -11.56 15.32
N LEU A 258 5.54 -11.85 15.37
CA LEU A 258 6.40 -11.25 16.40
C LEU A 258 6.59 -9.75 16.14
N ARG A 259 6.67 -8.98 17.22
CA ARG A 259 6.82 -7.52 17.20
C ARG A 259 8.10 -7.11 17.91
N PRO A 260 8.76 -6.03 17.46
CA PRO A 260 9.97 -5.55 18.13
C PRO A 260 9.61 -4.94 19.48
N LEU A 261 10.26 -5.41 20.54
CA LEU A 261 10.19 -4.82 21.88
C LEU A 261 11.58 -4.37 22.30
N TRP A 262 11.75 -3.06 22.48
CA TRP A 262 12.99 -2.46 22.93
C TRP A 262 13.10 -2.50 24.46
N LYS A 263 14.25 -2.96 24.96
CA LYS A 263 14.61 -3.04 26.38
C LYS A 263 15.89 -2.25 26.63
N ASN A 264 16.30 -2.15 27.89
CA ASN A 264 17.57 -1.52 28.30
C ASN A 264 17.72 -0.10 27.74
N ASN A 265 16.67 0.73 27.90
CA ASN A 265 16.65 2.10 27.41
C ASN A 265 16.88 2.22 25.88
N GLY A 266 16.32 1.30 25.10
CA GLY A 266 16.38 1.35 23.63
C GLY A 266 17.65 0.78 23.00
N THR A 267 18.43 -0.01 23.75
CA THR A 267 19.71 -0.55 23.25
C THR A 267 19.65 -2.03 22.86
N THR A 268 18.57 -2.74 23.22
CA THR A 268 18.37 -4.15 22.87
C THR A 268 16.96 -4.33 22.35
N MET A 269 16.79 -5.05 21.24
CA MET A 269 15.49 -5.36 20.65
C MET A 269 15.27 -6.87 20.65
N ASP A 270 14.13 -7.31 21.20
CA ASP A 270 13.68 -8.69 21.11
C ASP A 270 12.43 -8.77 20.23
N CYS A 271 12.32 -9.83 19.42
CA CYS A 271 11.08 -10.17 18.74
C CYS A 271 10.17 -10.95 19.69
N VAL A 272 9.06 -10.34 20.11
CA VAL A 272 8.16 -10.90 21.11
C VAL A 272 6.76 -11.12 20.55
N TYR A 273 6.09 -12.15 21.05
CA TYR A 273 4.67 -12.34 20.83
C TYR A 273 3.88 -11.57 21.89
N ASP A 274 2.87 -10.82 21.45
CA ASP A 274 1.92 -10.14 22.32
C ASP A 274 0.53 -10.21 21.69
N GLN A 275 -0.43 -10.85 22.39
CA GLN A 275 -1.78 -11.08 21.85
C GLN A 275 -2.51 -9.77 21.57
N ALA A 276 -2.40 -8.78 22.46
CA ALA A 276 -3.07 -7.49 22.28
C ALA A 276 -2.57 -6.80 21.01
N SER A 277 -1.26 -6.88 20.73
CA SER A 277 -0.70 -6.40 19.47
C SER A 277 -1.17 -7.19 18.25
N ILE A 278 -1.49 -8.48 18.33
CA ILE A 278 -2.06 -9.23 17.20
C ILE A 278 -3.49 -8.82 16.94
N ASP A 279 -4.26 -8.63 18.00
CA ASP A 279 -5.66 -8.26 17.93
C ASP A 279 -5.86 -6.91 17.20
N THR A 280 -4.87 -5.99 17.26
CA THR A 280 -4.94 -4.71 16.52
C THR A 280 -4.80 -4.86 15.00
N TRP A 281 -4.35 -6.02 14.51
CA TRP A 281 -4.23 -6.31 13.07
C TRP A 281 -5.34 -7.22 12.54
N GLN A 282 -6.25 -7.68 13.40
CA GLN A 282 -7.37 -8.50 13.00
C GLN A 282 -8.57 -7.59 12.69
N TYR A 283 -9.03 -7.66 11.45
CA TYR A 283 -10.18 -6.90 10.97
C TYR A 283 -11.31 -7.84 10.61
N ASP A 284 -12.54 -7.45 10.96
CA ASP A 284 -13.75 -8.15 10.56
C ASP A 284 -14.38 -7.41 9.38
N PHE A 285 -14.24 -7.93 8.17
CA PHE A 285 -14.81 -7.36 6.95
C PHE A 285 -16.26 -7.82 6.74
N ASP A 286 -17.13 -7.50 7.69
CA ASP A 286 -18.51 -7.97 7.80
C ASP A 286 -19.48 -7.34 6.77
N ALA A 287 -19.00 -6.42 5.93
CA ALA A 287 -19.79 -5.86 4.82
C ALA A 287 -19.90 -6.81 3.61
N TRP A 288 -19.13 -7.90 3.57
CA TRP A 288 -19.09 -8.83 2.43
C TRP A 288 -19.84 -10.13 2.71
N SER A 289 -20.52 -10.65 1.69
CA SER A 289 -21.25 -11.93 1.76
C SER A 289 -20.39 -13.14 1.40
N VAL A 290 -19.17 -12.89 0.94
CA VAL A 290 -18.16 -13.87 0.53
C VAL A 290 -16.84 -13.50 1.21
N PRO A 291 -15.95 -14.45 1.49
CA PRO A 291 -14.66 -14.15 2.11
C PRO A 291 -13.86 -13.13 1.29
N LEU A 292 -13.46 -12.04 1.95
CA LEU A 292 -12.45 -11.12 1.44
C LEU A 292 -11.09 -11.58 1.97
N TYR A 293 -10.10 -11.71 1.10
CA TYR A 293 -8.79 -12.25 1.43
C TYR A 293 -7.69 -11.22 1.39
#